data_AF-A0A1F2W7A1-F1
#
_entry.id   AF-A0A1F2W7A1-F1
#
_cell.length_a   1.000
_cell.length_b   1.000
_cell.length_c   1.000
_cell.angle_alpha   90.00
_cell.angle_beta   90.00
_cell.angle_gamma   90.00
#
_symmetry.space_group_name_H-M   'P 1'
#
loop_
_entity.id
_entity.type
_entity.pdbx_description
1 polymer ?
#
loop_
_entity_poly.entity_id
_entity_poly.type
_entity_poly.pdbx_seq_one_letter_code
_entity_poly.pdbx_strand_id
1 'polypeptide(L)' 'MNSFVELIHITILIITIFAGLLAVIFKKLLPAVIAASAVSLLLSLEFYLLHAPDVAIAEAAIGAGLTMAIFIFAIRGTK' A
#
# COMPACT_ATOMS: atom_id res chain seq x y z
N MET A 1 -2.90 3.54 -25.17
CA MET A 1 -3.84 2.84 -24.28
C MET A 1 -5.23 3.41 -24.47
N ASN A 2 -6.30 2.67 -24.14
CA ASN A 2 -7.63 3.27 -24.02
C ASN A 2 -7.59 4.32 -22.91
N SER A 3 -8.17 5.51 -23.15
CA SER A 3 -8.23 6.60 -22.16
C SER A 3 -8.85 6.17 -20.81
N PHE A 4 -9.68 5.13 -20.83
CA PHE A 4 -10.25 4.53 -19.63
C PHE A 4 -9.21 3.85 -18.72
N VAL A 5 -8.21 3.19 -19.31
CA VAL A 5 -7.13 2.52 -18.55
C VAL A 5 -6.21 3.56 -17.91
N GLU A 6 -5.89 4.63 -18.63
CA GLU A 6 -5.11 5.76 -18.11
C GLU A 6 -5.82 6.43 -16.92
N LEU A 7 -7.14 6.60 -17.00
CA LEU A 7 -7.94 7.14 -15.89
C LEU A 7 -7.84 6.27 -14.63
N ILE A 8 -7.83 4.93 -14.78
CA ILE A 8 -7.68 4.00 -13.67
C ILE A 8 -6.32 4.17 -12.99
N HIS A 9 -5.23 4.18 -13.76
CA HIS A 9 -3.87 4.38 -13.25
C HIS A 9 -3.77 5.69 -12.45
N ILE A 10 -4.23 6.80 -13.04
CA ILE A 10 -4.19 8.12 -12.39
C ILE A 10 -4.97 8.11 -11.08
N THR A 11 -6.17 7.49 -11.07
CA THR A 11 -7.00 7.40 -9.88
C THR A 11 -6.32 6.59 -8.77
N ILE A 12 -5.73 5.45 -9.10
CA ILE A 12 -4.98 4.62 -8.14
C ILE A 12 -3.81 5.41 -7.56
N LEU A 13 -3.00 6.05 -8.40
CA LEU A 13 -1.84 6.83 -7.96
C LEU A 13 -2.22 7.98 -7.03
N ILE A 14 -3.33 8.68 -7.32
CA ILE A 14 -3.85 9.73 -6.44
C ILE A 14 -4.21 9.14 -5.08
N ILE A 15 -4.96 8.03 -5.04
CA ILE A 15 -5.34 7.37 -3.78
C ILE A 15 -4.10 6.89 -3.01
N THR A 16 -3.09 6.37 -3.70
CA THR A 16 -1.82 5.93 -3.10
C THR A 16 -1.09 7.10 -2.42
N ILE A 17 -1.04 8.28 -3.06
CA ILE A 17 -0.45 9.48 -2.46
C ILE A 17 -1.23 9.89 -1.20
N PHE A 18 -2.56 9.90 -1.25
CA PHE A 18 -3.39 10.21 -0.09
C PHE A 18 -3.19 9.21 1.06
N ALA A 19 -3.11 7.91 0.76
CA ALA A 19 -2.82 6.87 1.75
C ALA A 19 -1.43 7.06 2.38
N GLY A 20 -0.43 7.42 1.58
CA GLY A 20 0.93 7.75 2.05
C GLY A 20 0.96 8.98 2.96
N LEU A 21 0.22 10.04 2.60
CA LEU A 21 0.07 11.22 3.45
C LEU A 21 -0.58 10.87 4.79
N LEU A 22 -1.65 10.06 4.78
CA LEU A 22 -2.31 9.60 6.01
C LEU A 22 -1.36 8.80 6.89
N ALA A 23 -0.52 7.93 6.30
CA ALA A 23 0.48 7.15 7.03
C ALA A 23 1.46 8.03 7.82
N VAL A 24 1.82 9.20 7.29
CA VAL A 24 2.74 10.15 7.96
C VAL A 24 2.00 11.06 8.96
N ILE A 25 0.75 11.43 8.68
CA ILE A 25 -0.02 12.36 9.52
C ILE A 25 -0.54 11.68 10.81
N PHE A 26 -0.76 10.37 10.79
CA PHE A 26 -1.32 9.67 11.95
C PHE A 26 -0.37 9.68 13.15
N LYS A 27 -0.82 10.28 14.26
CA LYS A 27 -0.07 10.31 15.54
C LYS A 27 0.03 8.96 16.25
N LYS A 28 -0.87 8.02 15.94
CA LYS A 28 -0.87 6.67 16.52
C LYS A 28 -0.19 5.71 15.53
N LEU A 29 0.73 4.89 16.04
CA LEU A 29 1.50 3.96 15.23
C LEU A 29 0.63 2.92 14.51
N LEU A 30 -0.43 2.41 15.15
CA LEU A 30 -1.30 1.40 14.54
C LEU A 30 -2.04 1.91 13.29
N PRO A 31 -2.79 3.04 13.33
CA PRO A 31 -3.34 3.66 12.13
C PRO A 31 -2.29 4.03 11.06
N ALA A 32 -1.11 4.50 11.47
CA ALA A 32 -0.03 4.82 10.54
C ALA A 32 0.43 3.59 9.74
N VAL A 33 0.61 2.45 10.41
CA VAL A 33 0.99 1.18 9.78
C VAL A 33 -0.11 0.63 8.88
N ILE A 34 -1.38 0.75 9.27
CA ILE A 34 -2.50 0.34 8.42
C ILE A 34 -2.54 1.18 7.13
N ALA A 35 -2.35 2.50 7.24
CA ALA A 35 -2.28 3.37 6.07
C ALA A 35 -1.07 3.06 5.18
N ALA A 36 0.09 2.73 5.76
CA ALA A 36 1.26 2.28 5.02
C ALA A 36 1.02 0.93 4.29
N SER A 37 0.32 -0.02 4.93
CA SER A 37 -0.08 -1.28 4.29
C SER A 37 -1.05 -1.05 3.11
N ALA A 38 -1.95 -0.07 3.23
CA ALA A 38 -2.83 0.32 2.13
C ALA A 38 -2.06 0.89 0.93
N VAL A 39 -0.96 1.63 1.15
CA VAL A 39 -0.06 2.09 0.07
C VAL A 39 0.52 0.88 -0.69
N SER A 40 1.07 -0.10 0.02
CA SER A 40 1.62 -1.32 -0.62
C SER A 40 0.55 -2.13 -1.36
N LEU A 41 -0.67 -2.19 -0.84
CA LEU A 41 -1.78 -2.88 -1.52
C LEU A 41 -2.13 -2.21 -2.86
N LEU A 42 -2.20 -0.87 -2.87
CA LEU A 42 -2.48 -0.10 -4.09
C LEU A 42 -1.33 -0.19 -5.10
N LEU A 43 -0.08 -0.25 -4.62
CA LEU A 43 1.09 -0.49 -5.45
C LEU A 43 1.09 -1.89 -6.10
N SER A 44 0.69 -2.91 -5.36
CA SER A 44 0.50 -4.27 -5.91
C SER A 44 -0.55 -4.27 -7.02
N LEU A 45 -1.66 -3.53 -6.85
CA LEU A 45 -2.67 -3.37 -7.89
C LEU A 45 -2.10 -2.67 -9.14
N GLU A 46 -1.25 -1.66 -8.96
CA GLU A 46 -0.59 -0.97 -10.06
C GLU A 46 0.37 -1.90 -10.83
N PHE A 47 1.16 -2.71 -10.13
CA PHE A 47 2.03 -3.71 -10.77
C PHE A 47 1.25 -4.77 -11.56
N TYR A 48 0.07 -5.16 -11.05
CA TYR A 48 -0.81 -6.06 -11.77
C TYR A 48 -1.30 -5.43 -13.09
N LEU A 49 -1.72 -4.15 -13.06
CA LEU A 49 -2.16 -3.41 -14.25
C LEU A 49 -1.01 -3.18 -15.25
N LEU A 50 0.21 -3.05 -14.76
CA LEU A 50 1.43 -2.94 -15.58
C LEU A 50 1.89 -4.29 -16.18
N HIS A 51 1.11 -5.36 -16.03
CA HIS A 51 1.44 -6.72 -16.49
C HIS A 51 2.70 -7.31 -15.83
N ALA A 52 2.99 -6.92 -14.59
CA ALA A 52 4.06 -7.48 -13.77
C ALA A 52 3.48 -8.34 -12.61
N PRO A 53 2.90 -9.53 -12.90
CA PRO A 53 2.18 -10.33 -11.91
C PRO A 53 3.08 -10.87 -10.79
N ASP A 54 4.32 -11.24 -11.11
CA ASP A 54 5.25 -11.80 -10.12
C ASP A 54 5.62 -10.76 -9.04
N VAL A 55 5.83 -9.52 -9.46
CA VAL A 55 6.11 -8.39 -8.56
C VAL A 55 4.85 -8.01 -7.78
N ALA A 56 3.67 -8.04 -8.41
CA ALA A 56 2.41 -7.75 -7.74
C ALA A 56 2.14 -8.72 -6.57
N ILE A 57 2.34 -10.03 -6.79
CA ILE A 57 2.16 -11.05 -5.75
C ILE A 57 3.18 -10.85 -4.63
N ALA A 58 4.44 -10.58 -4.97
CA ALA A 58 5.48 -10.32 -3.97
C ALA A 58 5.18 -9.07 -3.12
N GLU A 59 4.76 -7.97 -3.74
CA GLU A 59 4.42 -6.73 -3.04
C GLU A 59 3.18 -6.90 -2.15
N ALA A 60 2.15 -7.62 -2.59
CA ALA A 60 0.98 -7.91 -1.76
C ALA A 60 1.36 -8.76 -0.53
N ALA A 61 2.17 -9.79 -0.72
CA ALA A 61 2.59 -10.68 0.36
C ALA A 61 3.51 -9.97 1.36
N ILE A 62 4.51 -9.24 0.87
CA ILE A 62 5.55 -8.64 1.70
C ILE A 62 5.12 -7.26 2.23
N GLY A 63 4.69 -6.36 1.35
CA GLY A 63 4.34 -4.98 1.70
C GLY A 63 3.02 -4.89 2.48
N ALA A 64 1.94 -5.42 1.92
CA ALA A 64 0.63 -5.33 2.57
C ALA A 64 0.46 -6.34 3.73
N GLY A 65 0.96 -7.57 3.57
CA GLY A 65 0.81 -8.65 4.55
C GLY A 65 1.90 -8.66 5.64
N LEU A 66 3.12 -9.05 5.27
CA LEU A 66 4.20 -9.33 6.22
C LEU A 66 4.68 -8.09 6.99
N THR A 67 4.91 -6.99 6.28
CA THR A 67 5.41 -5.74 6.87
C THR A 67 4.40 -5.18 7.87
N MET A 68 3.11 -5.19 7.53
CA MET A 68 2.04 -4.81 8.45
C MET A 68 2.05 -5.69 9.71
N ALA A 69 2.11 -7.01 9.56
CA ALA A 69 2.15 -7.93 10.69
C ALA A 69 3.35 -7.66 11.60
N ILE A 70 4.55 -7.56 11.02
CA ILE A 70 5.80 -7.28 11.76
C ILE A 70 5.68 -5.96 12.55
N PHE A 71 5.21 -4.88 11.92
CA PHE A 71 5.03 -3.61 12.61
C PHE A 71 3.99 -3.68 13.73
N ILE A 72 2.87 -4.37 13.51
CA ILE A 72 1.87 -4.56 14.57
C ILE A 72 2.48 -5.31 15.76
N PHE A 73 3.25 -6.38 15.51
CA PHE A 73 3.95 -7.11 16.57
C PHE A 73 4.98 -6.25 17.29
N ALA A 74 5.77 -5.48 16.55
CA ALA A 74 6.75 -4.56 17.12
C ALA A 74 6.07 -3.48 17.98
N ILE A 75 5.01 -2.84 17.49
CA ILE A 75 4.22 -1.84 18.23
C ILE A 75 3.68 -2.45 19.53
N ARG A 76 3.18 -3.69 19.46
CA ARG A 76 2.70 -4.41 20.64
C ARG A 76 3.81 -4.69 21.65
N GLY A 77 5.05 -4.85 21.21
CA GLY A 77 6.23 -4.97 22.07
C GLY A 77 6.79 -3.63 22.55
N THR A 78 6.34 -2.49 22.03
CA THR A 78 6.77 -1.14 22.45
C THR A 78 5.91 -0.54 23.58
N LYS A 79 5.26 -1.38 24.37
CA LYS A 79 4.69 -1.04 25.68
C LYS A 79 4.92 -2.18 26.66
#